data_AF-A0A2V1B3S0-F1
#
_entry.id   AF-A0A2V1B3S0-F1
#
_cell.length_a   1.000
_cell.length_b   1.000
_cell.length_c   1.000
_cell.angle_alpha   90.00
_cell.angle_beta   90.00
_cell.angle_gamma   90.00
#
_symmetry.space_group_name_H-M   'P 1'
#
loop_
_entity.id
_entity.type
_entity.pdbx_description
1 polymer ?
#
loop_
_entity_poly.entity_id
_entity_poly.type
_entity_poly.pdbx_seq_one_letter_code
_entity_poly.pdbx_strand_id
1 'polypeptide(L)'
;ASLPNQGKGFLVYLDNLFTNVKLLRYGRERGWGVTGTCTAKSGILKRFCDMKREDAKKDAIPWGTLYAEPTEDELINMFAWKDNALVLFMSTADDGEEEVEVLRKRPSETSSSAKTARAAFKGQARAWLGIPSFDYKYNHNMNAVDRGNQLKKQNTVSRKVKLGGHRSLLDWTIDTTLVNAYKLSF
;
A
#
# COMPACT_ATOMS: atom_id res chain seq x y z
N ALA A 1 10.38 -24.99 11.31
CA ALA A 1 11.37 -23.93 11.00
C ALA A 1 10.74 -22.58 11.33
N SER A 2 11.41 -21.72 12.10
CA SER A 2 10.97 -20.34 12.35
C SER A 2 11.14 -19.52 11.08
N LEU A 3 10.20 -18.60 10.79
CA LEU A 3 10.37 -17.68 9.68
C LEU A 3 11.54 -16.72 9.99
N PRO A 4 12.38 -16.36 9.00
CA PRO A 4 13.35 -15.30 9.19
C PRO A 4 12.61 -14.04 9.65
N ASN A 5 13.14 -13.39 10.69
CA ASN A 5 12.60 -12.16 11.29
C ASN A 5 11.28 -12.27 12.08
N GLN A 6 10.82 -13.49 12.39
CA GLN A 6 9.72 -13.71 13.33
C GLN A 6 10.03 -13.10 14.71
N GLY A 7 9.04 -12.42 15.32
CA GLY A 7 9.15 -11.83 16.65
C GLY A 7 10.01 -10.56 16.74
N LYS A 8 10.51 -10.04 15.62
CA LYS A 8 11.40 -8.86 15.61
C LYS A 8 10.66 -7.52 15.46
N GLY A 9 9.32 -7.51 15.43
CA GLY A 9 8.52 -6.27 15.42
C GLY A 9 8.54 -5.50 14.10
N PHE A 10 8.77 -6.18 12.97
CA PHE A 10 8.74 -5.52 11.65
C PHE A 10 7.32 -5.17 11.23
N LEU A 11 7.18 -4.07 10.49
CA LEU A 11 5.95 -3.70 9.78
C LEU A 11 6.11 -3.98 8.29
N VAL A 12 5.19 -4.77 7.73
CA VAL A 12 5.18 -5.14 6.30
C VAL A 12 4.08 -4.37 5.59
N TYR A 13 4.44 -3.72 4.47
CA TYR A 13 3.49 -3.06 3.59
C TYR A 13 3.11 -3.97 2.43
N LEU A 14 1.82 -4.24 2.26
CA LEU A 14 1.32 -5.21 1.29
C LEU A 14 0.42 -4.58 0.24
N ASP A 15 0.63 -5.00 -1.01
CA ASP A 15 -0.30 -4.71 -2.10
C ASP A 15 -1.59 -5.53 -1.93
N ASN A 16 -2.65 -5.05 -2.59
CA ASN A 16 -3.99 -5.63 -2.56
C ASN A 16 -4.05 -7.12 -2.95
N LEU A 17 -3.05 -7.62 -3.71
CA LEU A 17 -2.93 -9.01 -4.09
C LEU A 17 -2.68 -9.93 -2.87
N PHE A 18 -1.97 -9.42 -1.87
CA PHE A 18 -1.54 -10.20 -0.70
C PHE A 18 -2.36 -9.87 0.55
N THR A 19 -2.84 -8.63 0.68
CA THR A 19 -3.56 -8.18 1.87
C THR A 19 -4.87 -8.94 2.04
N ASN A 20 -4.97 -9.74 3.09
CA ASN A 20 -6.19 -10.43 3.50
C ASN A 20 -6.17 -10.75 5.00
N VAL A 21 -7.35 -10.87 5.61
CA VAL A 21 -7.53 -11.08 7.06
C VAL A 21 -6.71 -12.25 7.59
N LYS A 22 -6.63 -13.37 6.85
CA LYS A 22 -5.89 -14.55 7.30
C LYS A 22 -4.38 -14.27 7.42
N LEU A 23 -3.81 -13.58 6.43
CA LEU A 23 -2.38 -13.22 6.46
C LEU A 23 -2.06 -12.21 7.57
N LEU A 24 -2.94 -11.22 7.78
CA LEU A 24 -2.76 -10.23 8.83
C LEU A 24 -2.77 -10.88 10.22
N ARG A 25 -3.72 -11.79 10.47
CA ARG A 25 -3.79 -12.60 11.70
C ARG A 25 -2.54 -13.43 11.90
N TYR A 26 -2.16 -14.18 10.86
CA TYR A 26 -0.96 -15.02 10.86
C TYR A 26 0.30 -14.22 11.21
N GLY A 27 0.41 -13.00 10.70
CA GLY A 27 1.55 -12.13 10.97
C GLY A 27 1.58 -11.59 12.39
N ARG A 28 0.43 -11.14 12.89
CA ARG A 28 0.29 -10.67 14.28
C ARG A 28 0.66 -11.76 15.29
N GLU A 29 0.17 -12.99 15.10
CA GLU A 29 0.53 -14.16 15.92
C GLU A 29 2.05 -14.45 15.94
N ARG A 30 2.77 -13.99 14.92
CA ARG A 30 4.20 -14.21 14.72
C ARG A 30 5.05 -12.97 15.01
N GLY A 31 4.44 -11.93 15.58
CA GLY A 31 5.14 -10.73 16.04
C GLY A 31 5.62 -9.81 14.92
N TRP A 32 4.90 -9.74 13.80
CA TRP A 32 5.08 -8.70 12.79
C TRP A 32 3.75 -8.03 12.43
N GLY A 33 3.81 -6.72 12.23
CA GLY A 33 2.70 -5.88 11.84
C GLY A 33 2.52 -5.85 10.33
N VAL A 34 1.32 -5.49 9.89
CA VAL A 34 0.97 -5.37 8.47
C VAL A 34 0.11 -4.14 8.27
N THR A 35 0.36 -3.41 7.20
CA THR A 35 -0.56 -2.39 6.67
C THR A 35 -0.64 -2.59 5.17
N GLY A 36 -1.85 -2.67 4.61
CA GLY A 36 -2.00 -2.88 3.18
C GLY A 36 -3.31 -2.39 2.63
N THR A 37 -3.28 -1.99 1.36
CA THR A 37 -4.53 -1.80 0.61
C THR A 37 -5.18 -3.15 0.37
N CYS A 38 -6.50 -3.19 0.25
CA CYS A 38 -7.22 -4.45 0.07
C CYS A 38 -8.40 -4.34 -0.88
N THR A 39 -8.91 -5.51 -1.28
CA THR A 39 -10.07 -5.64 -2.16
C THR A 39 -11.26 -6.20 -1.40
N ALA A 40 -12.43 -6.24 -2.03
CA ALA A 40 -13.61 -6.89 -1.48
C ALA A 40 -13.40 -8.40 -1.19
N LYS A 41 -12.42 -9.04 -1.83
CA LYS A 41 -12.10 -10.47 -1.64
C LYS A 41 -11.19 -10.70 -0.42
N SER A 42 -10.64 -9.64 0.16
CA SER A 42 -9.61 -9.72 1.21
C SER A 42 -10.18 -10.00 2.60
N GLY A 43 -11.51 -10.09 2.74
CA GLY A 43 -12.19 -10.28 4.03
C GLY A 43 -12.49 -8.99 4.79
N ILE A 44 -12.39 -7.83 4.13
CA ILE A 44 -12.81 -6.55 4.71
C ILE A 44 -14.34 -6.49 4.87
N LEU A 45 -14.83 -5.65 5.77
CA LEU A 45 -16.24 -5.38 6.02
C LEU A 45 -17.04 -5.14 4.73
N LYS A 46 -18.15 -5.86 4.60
CA LYS A 46 -19.05 -5.76 3.43
C LYS A 46 -19.56 -4.34 3.23
N ARG A 47 -19.92 -3.63 4.32
CA ARG A 47 -20.38 -2.23 4.27
C ARG A 47 -19.35 -1.29 3.65
N PHE A 48 -18.05 -1.49 3.91
CA PHE A 48 -17.00 -0.68 3.28
C PHE A 48 -16.84 -1.02 1.79
N CYS A 49 -17.04 -2.27 1.41
CA CYS A 49 -17.08 -2.66 -0.01
C CYS A 49 -18.25 -2.01 -0.75
N ASP A 50 -19.43 -2.01 -0.15
CA ASP A 50 -20.63 -1.42 -0.72
C ASP A 50 -20.49 0.10 -0.80
N MET A 51 -19.98 0.74 0.25
CA MET A 51 -19.63 2.17 0.26
C MET A 51 -18.66 2.53 -0.86
N LYS A 52 -17.59 1.75 -1.06
CA LYS A 52 -16.64 1.96 -2.17
C LYS A 52 -17.31 1.82 -3.53
N ARG A 53 -18.20 0.84 -3.70
CA ARG A 53 -18.91 0.61 -4.97
C ARG A 53 -19.86 1.76 -5.30
N GLU A 54 -20.54 2.30 -4.29
CA GLU A 54 -21.45 3.43 -4.45
C GLU A 54 -20.70 4.74 -4.73
N ASP A 55 -19.64 5.00 -3.96
CA ASP A 55 -18.82 6.19 -4.12
C ASP A 55 -18.04 6.19 -5.43
N ALA A 56 -17.63 5.02 -5.94
CA ALA A 56 -17.03 4.93 -7.28
C ALA A 56 -17.96 5.40 -8.41
N LYS A 57 -19.29 5.40 -8.19
CA LYS A 57 -20.28 5.87 -9.17
C LYS A 57 -20.67 7.33 -8.94
N LYS A 58 -20.84 7.71 -7.67
CA LYS A 58 -21.41 9.01 -7.30
C LYS A 58 -20.35 10.06 -6.98
N ASP A 59 -19.17 9.64 -6.54
CA ASP A 59 -18.14 10.47 -5.92
C ASP A 59 -18.76 11.48 -4.95
N ALA A 60 -19.35 10.96 -3.88
CA ALA A 60 -20.21 11.71 -2.98
C ALA A 60 -19.61 11.86 -1.57
N ILE A 61 -18.67 10.97 -1.19
CA ILE A 61 -18.02 11.06 0.12
C ILE A 61 -17.05 12.24 0.09
N PRO A 62 -17.10 13.16 1.07
CA PRO A 62 -16.15 14.26 1.14
C PRO A 62 -14.71 13.76 1.27
N TRP A 63 -13.78 14.44 0.61
CA TRP A 63 -12.35 14.18 0.80
C TRP A 63 -11.96 14.37 2.26
N GLY A 64 -11.04 13.52 2.73
CA GLY A 64 -10.61 13.57 4.12
C GLY A 64 -11.48 12.72 5.06
N THR A 65 -12.50 12.03 4.53
CA THR A 65 -13.36 11.19 5.38
C THR A 65 -12.69 9.83 5.62
N LEU A 66 -12.46 9.49 6.89
CA LEU A 66 -11.97 8.19 7.32
C LEU A 66 -13.07 7.45 8.09
N TYR A 67 -13.38 6.22 7.65
CA TYR A 67 -14.15 5.27 8.43
C TYR A 67 -13.18 4.20 8.94
N ALA A 68 -13.16 3.98 10.26
CA ALA A 68 -12.29 3.02 10.92
C ALA A 68 -13.13 2.11 11.80
N GLU A 69 -13.01 0.80 11.60
CA GLU A 69 -13.68 -0.19 12.45
C GLU A 69 -12.79 -1.43 12.63
N PRO A 70 -12.61 -1.92 13.87
CA PRO A 70 -11.86 -3.14 14.11
C PRO A 70 -12.66 -4.39 13.71
N THR A 71 -11.96 -5.52 13.59
CA THR A 71 -12.59 -6.85 13.61
C THR A 71 -13.25 -7.12 14.96
N GLU A 72 -14.17 -8.09 15.03
CA GLU A 72 -14.89 -8.45 16.27
C GLU A 72 -13.97 -8.80 17.45
N ASP A 73 -12.76 -9.24 17.16
CA ASP A 73 -11.73 -9.57 18.15
C ASP A 73 -10.65 -8.49 18.30
N GLU A 74 -10.84 -7.32 17.69
CA GLU A 74 -10.00 -6.13 17.83
C GLU A 74 -8.53 -6.31 17.40
N LEU A 75 -8.24 -7.37 16.63
CA LEU A 75 -6.86 -7.66 16.20
C LEU A 75 -6.44 -6.94 14.91
N ILE A 76 -7.40 -6.55 14.08
CA ILE A 76 -7.18 -5.89 12.78
C ILE A 76 -8.11 -4.69 12.68
N ASN A 77 -7.54 -3.52 12.39
CA ASN A 77 -8.28 -2.33 12.03
C ASN A 77 -8.55 -2.31 10.54
N MET A 78 -9.80 -2.07 10.16
CA MET A 78 -10.24 -1.93 8.79
C MET A 78 -10.60 -0.48 8.51
N PHE A 79 -10.17 0.02 7.34
CA PHE A 79 -10.38 1.41 6.99
C PHE A 79 -11.04 1.55 5.63
N ALA A 80 -11.93 2.53 5.51
CA ALA A 80 -12.33 3.13 4.25
C ALA A 80 -11.91 4.61 4.27
N TRP A 81 -10.89 4.94 3.48
CA TRP A 81 -10.28 6.27 3.44
C TRP A 81 -10.62 6.97 2.13
N LYS A 82 -11.19 8.17 2.22
CA LYS A 82 -11.54 8.98 1.04
C LYS A 82 -10.41 9.94 0.68
N ASP A 83 -9.54 9.49 -0.24
CA ASP A 83 -8.61 10.35 -0.96
C ASP A 83 -9.20 10.74 -2.33
N ASN A 84 -8.46 10.57 -3.43
CA ASN A 84 -8.97 10.78 -4.80
C ASN A 84 -10.04 9.76 -5.20
N ALA A 85 -10.15 8.65 -4.47
CA ALA A 85 -11.20 7.65 -4.55
C ALA A 85 -11.30 7.00 -3.17
N LEU A 86 -12.39 6.30 -2.89
CA LEU A 86 -12.46 5.53 -1.65
C LEU A 86 -11.50 4.32 -1.72
N VAL A 87 -10.48 4.32 -0.87
CA VAL A 87 -9.48 3.26 -0.75
C VAL A 87 -9.77 2.45 0.49
N LEU A 88 -9.61 1.13 0.38
CA LEU A 88 -9.81 0.20 1.49
C LEU A 88 -8.46 -0.27 2.00
N PHE A 89 -8.29 -0.23 3.32
CA PHE A 89 -7.08 -0.69 3.99
C PHE A 89 -7.41 -1.67 5.11
N MET A 90 -6.44 -2.49 5.45
CA MET A 90 -6.40 -3.21 6.71
C MET A 90 -5.03 -3.03 7.35
N SER A 91 -5.00 -2.88 8.68
CA SER A 91 -3.78 -2.73 9.46
C SER A 91 -3.85 -3.51 10.76
N THR A 92 -2.73 -4.08 11.19
CA THR A 92 -2.53 -4.58 12.56
C THR A 92 -1.66 -3.65 13.40
N ALA A 93 -1.14 -2.58 12.80
CA ALA A 93 -0.13 -1.70 13.38
C ALA A 93 -0.60 -0.23 13.54
N ASP A 94 -1.81 0.08 13.10
CA ASP A 94 -2.33 1.45 13.07
C ASP A 94 -3.84 1.43 13.34
N ASP A 95 -4.35 2.44 14.03
CA ASP A 95 -5.76 2.64 14.42
C ASP A 95 -6.44 3.76 13.64
N GLY A 96 -5.70 4.50 12.81
CA GLY A 96 -6.22 5.58 11.99
C GLY A 96 -6.44 6.91 12.73
N GLU A 97 -5.99 7.05 13.98
CA GLU A 97 -6.15 8.30 14.74
C GLU A 97 -5.06 9.33 14.44
N GLU A 98 -3.86 8.88 14.09
CA GLU A 98 -2.73 9.75 13.79
C GLU A 98 -2.86 10.37 12.39
N GLU A 99 -2.72 11.69 12.30
CA GLU A 99 -2.68 12.44 11.04
C GLU A 99 -1.33 13.14 10.83
N VAL A 100 -0.95 13.29 9.56
CA VAL A 100 0.26 14.01 9.13
C VAL A 100 -0.11 15.02 8.05
N GLU A 101 0.37 16.25 8.18
CA GLU A 101 0.22 17.26 7.13
C GLU A 101 1.20 17.04 5.98
N VAL A 102 0.67 17.01 4.75
CA VAL A 102 1.48 16.80 3.54
C VAL A 102 1.09 17.82 2.48
N LEU A 103 2.09 18.39 1.81
CA LEU A 103 1.87 19.23 0.64
C LEU A 103 1.46 18.37 -0.56
N ARG A 104 0.18 18.41 -0.91
CA ARG A 104 -0.41 17.60 -1.98
C ARG A 104 -0.59 18.42 -3.25
N LYS A 105 -0.59 17.73 -4.39
CA LYS A 105 -0.97 18.30 -5.69
C LYS A 105 -2.45 18.07 -5.96
N ARG A 106 -3.16 19.10 -6.41
CA ARG A 106 -4.56 19.00 -6.79
C ARG A 106 -4.75 17.99 -7.94
N PRO A 107 -5.72 17.07 -7.85
CA PRO A 107 -6.06 16.15 -8.94
C PRO A 107 -6.45 16.89 -10.22
N SER A 108 -6.23 16.25 -11.38
CA SER A 108 -6.65 16.81 -12.67
C SER A 108 -8.17 16.88 -12.79
N GLU A 109 -8.68 17.82 -13.59
CA GLU A 109 -10.13 17.94 -13.85
C GLU A 109 -10.68 16.74 -14.63
N THR A 110 -9.82 16.05 -15.37
CA THR A 110 -10.14 14.82 -16.10
C THR A 110 -10.28 13.59 -15.20
N SER A 111 -9.88 13.66 -13.92
CA SER A 111 -10.02 12.54 -12.98
C SER A 111 -11.47 12.46 -12.47
N SER A 112 -12.21 11.50 -12.99
CA SER A 112 -13.66 11.34 -12.74
C SER A 112 -13.99 11.01 -11.29
N SER A 113 -13.12 10.33 -10.56
CA SER A 113 -13.34 9.93 -9.16
C SER A 113 -12.93 10.98 -8.12
N ALA A 114 -12.30 12.08 -8.56
CA ALA A 114 -11.62 13.04 -7.70
C ALA A 114 -12.30 14.42 -7.67
N LYS A 115 -13.61 14.49 -7.96
CA LYS A 115 -14.38 15.73 -7.87
C LYS A 115 -14.44 16.22 -6.42
N THR A 116 -14.74 15.33 -5.48
CA THR A 116 -14.76 15.66 -4.03
C THR A 116 -13.37 16.03 -3.51
N ALA A 117 -12.33 15.33 -3.96
CA ALA A 117 -10.93 15.60 -3.63
C ALA A 117 -10.47 17.01 -4.00
N ARG A 118 -10.97 17.58 -5.11
CA ARG A 118 -10.60 18.93 -5.53
C ARG A 118 -11.12 20.03 -4.59
N ALA A 119 -12.21 19.79 -3.87
CA ALA A 119 -12.78 20.78 -2.95
C ALA A 119 -11.82 21.14 -1.81
N ALA A 120 -11.04 20.16 -1.31
CA ALA A 120 -10.06 20.35 -0.25
C ALA A 120 -8.97 21.38 -0.60
N PHE A 121 -8.68 21.57 -1.90
CA PHE A 121 -7.63 22.48 -2.37
C PHE A 121 -8.08 23.94 -2.48
N LYS A 122 -9.38 24.25 -2.29
CA LYS A 122 -9.91 25.64 -2.36
C LYS A 122 -9.45 26.41 -3.61
N GLY A 123 -9.38 25.72 -4.75
CA GLY A 123 -8.94 26.28 -6.04
C GLY A 123 -7.42 26.32 -6.27
N GLN A 124 -6.60 26.04 -5.26
CA GLN A 124 -5.14 26.06 -5.37
C GLN A 124 -4.59 24.83 -6.11
N ALA A 125 -3.46 24.98 -6.80
CA ALA A 125 -2.79 23.85 -7.47
C ALA A 125 -2.15 22.86 -6.48
N ARG A 126 -1.78 23.35 -5.30
CA ARG A 126 -1.23 22.58 -4.18
C ARG A 126 -1.81 23.10 -2.87
N ALA A 127 -1.95 22.21 -1.88
CA ALA A 127 -2.43 22.56 -0.55
C ALA A 127 -1.78 21.65 0.50
N TRP A 128 -1.57 22.18 1.69
CA TRP A 128 -1.27 21.38 2.88
C TRP A 128 -2.55 20.72 3.36
N LEU A 129 -2.52 19.40 3.46
CA LEU A 129 -3.68 18.58 3.77
C LEU A 129 -3.28 17.53 4.81
N GLY A 130 -4.09 17.39 5.86
CA GLY A 130 -3.97 16.31 6.84
C GLY A 130 -4.41 14.98 6.23
N ILE A 131 -3.56 13.96 6.31
CA ILE A 131 -3.89 12.60 5.88
C ILE A 131 -3.58 11.61 7.00
N PRO A 132 -4.26 10.45 7.06
CA PRO A 132 -3.93 9.43 8.03
C PRO A 132 -2.47 8.98 7.89
N SER A 133 -1.81 8.81 9.03
CA SER A 133 -0.39 8.48 9.07
C SER A 133 -0.11 7.12 8.43
N PHE A 134 -1.04 6.16 8.52
CA PHE A 134 -0.91 4.87 7.83
C PHE A 134 -0.87 5.01 6.31
N ASP A 135 -1.64 5.93 5.72
CA ASP A 135 -1.64 6.15 4.27
C ASP A 135 -0.32 6.79 3.83
N TYR A 136 0.15 7.77 4.60
CA TYR A 136 1.47 8.36 4.41
C TYR A 136 2.57 7.29 4.45
N LYS A 137 2.63 6.51 5.55
CA LYS A 137 3.61 5.45 5.77
C LYS A 137 3.53 4.36 4.69
N TYR A 138 2.33 3.97 4.28
CA TYR A 138 2.10 3.02 3.19
C TYR A 138 2.69 3.52 1.88
N ASN A 139 2.33 4.73 1.45
CA ASN A 139 2.79 5.30 0.18
C ASN A 139 4.31 5.48 0.12
N HIS A 140 4.96 5.77 1.26
CA HIS A 140 6.42 5.90 1.35
C HIS A 140 7.17 4.55 1.27
N ASN A 141 6.57 3.47 1.78
CA ASN A 141 7.25 2.19 1.92
C ASN A 141 6.84 1.13 0.90
N MET A 142 5.64 1.22 0.31
CA MET A 142 5.08 0.19 -0.57
C MET A 142 5.93 -0.07 -1.83
N ASN A 143 6.65 0.93 -2.32
CA ASN A 143 7.45 0.83 -3.55
C ASN A 143 8.84 0.17 -3.35
N ALA A 144 9.14 -0.42 -2.18
CA ALA A 144 10.46 -0.98 -1.89
C ALA A 144 10.90 -2.05 -2.89
N VAL A 145 9.99 -2.98 -3.25
CA VAL A 145 10.26 -4.04 -4.24
C VAL A 145 10.48 -3.46 -5.64
N ASP A 146 9.66 -2.48 -6.03
CA ASP A 146 9.77 -1.82 -7.33
C ASP A 146 11.08 -1.05 -7.47
N ARG A 147 11.52 -0.35 -6.41
CA ARG A 147 12.84 0.30 -6.38
C ARG A 147 13.97 -0.71 -6.58
N GLY A 148 13.90 -1.88 -5.96
CA GLY A 148 14.85 -2.97 -6.19
C GLY A 148 14.86 -3.46 -7.64
N ASN A 149 13.68 -3.58 -8.25
CA ASN A 149 13.56 -3.95 -9.68
C ASN A 149 14.09 -2.85 -10.62
N GLN A 150 13.88 -1.57 -10.29
CA GLN A 150 14.40 -0.44 -11.07
C GLN A 150 15.93 -0.44 -11.11
N LEU A 151 16.60 -0.72 -9.98
CA LEU A 151 18.06 -0.84 -9.90
C LEU A 151 18.59 -1.95 -10.80
N LYS A 152 17.93 -3.12 -10.80
CA LYS A 152 18.27 -4.23 -11.69
C LYS A 152 18.07 -3.86 -13.16
N LYS A 153 16.96 -3.22 -13.52
CA LYS A 153 16.64 -2.85 -14.90
C LYS A 153 17.69 -1.95 -15.55
N GLN A 154 18.26 -1.01 -14.79
CA GLN A 154 19.28 -0.10 -15.30
C GLN A 154 20.61 -0.80 -15.61
N ASN A 155 20.92 -1.87 -14.89
CA ASN A 155 22.23 -2.55 -14.94
C ASN A 155 22.10 -4.03 -15.28
N THR A 156 21.04 -4.41 -16.01
CA THR A 156 20.72 -5.83 -16.22
C THR A 156 21.76 -6.51 -17.11
N VAL A 157 22.16 -7.72 -16.73
CA VAL A 157 22.99 -8.59 -17.56
C VAL A 157 22.18 -9.35 -18.61
N SER A 158 20.84 -9.21 -18.59
CA SER A 158 19.95 -9.95 -19.49
C SER A 158 20.25 -9.64 -20.97
N ARG A 159 20.37 -10.70 -21.77
CA ARG A 159 20.59 -10.62 -23.22
C ARG A 159 19.46 -11.32 -23.96
N LYS A 160 19.18 -10.88 -25.19
CA LYS A 160 18.26 -11.59 -26.09
C LYS A 160 18.89 -12.91 -26.53
N VAL A 161 18.56 -14.00 -25.84
CA VAL A 161 19.09 -15.34 -26.13
C VAL A 161 17.98 -16.40 -26.12
N LYS A 162 18.06 -17.37 -27.03
CA LYS A 162 17.09 -18.48 -27.15
C LYS A 162 17.50 -19.69 -26.31
N LEU A 163 17.83 -19.45 -25.03
CA LEU A 163 18.21 -20.50 -24.09
C LEU A 163 17.06 -20.88 -23.14
N GLY A 164 15.88 -20.28 -23.27
CA GLY A 164 14.73 -20.63 -22.43
C GLY A 164 14.80 -20.09 -21.00
N GLY A 165 13.86 -20.51 -20.14
CA GLY A 165 13.63 -19.88 -18.83
C GLY A 165 14.77 -19.98 -17.83
N HIS A 166 15.60 -21.04 -17.90
CA HIS A 166 16.73 -21.21 -16.98
C HIS A 166 17.75 -20.08 -17.13
N ARG A 167 17.96 -19.58 -18.36
CA ARG A 167 18.87 -18.47 -18.59
C ARG A 167 18.33 -17.16 -18.00
N SER A 168 17.03 -16.92 -18.10
CA SER A 168 16.38 -15.76 -17.47
C SER A 168 16.52 -15.79 -15.95
N LEU A 169 16.43 -16.97 -15.32
CA LEU A 169 16.63 -17.13 -13.87
C LEU A 169 18.09 -16.86 -13.47
N LEU A 170 19.05 -17.32 -14.26
CA LEU A 170 20.47 -17.03 -14.04
C LEU A 170 20.74 -15.52 -14.12
N ASP A 171 20.28 -14.87 -15.19
CA ASP A 171 20.45 -13.42 -15.37
C ASP A 171 19.79 -12.65 -14.20
N TRP A 172 18.58 -13.02 -13.78
CA TRP A 172 17.91 -12.42 -12.63
C TRP A 172 18.68 -12.61 -11.31
N THR A 173 19.30 -13.78 -11.12
CA THR A 173 20.09 -14.09 -9.92
C THR A 173 21.37 -13.27 -9.89
N ILE A 174 22.04 -13.11 -11.03
CA ILE A 174 23.22 -12.26 -11.16
C ILE A 174 22.85 -10.80 -10.89
N ASP A 175 21.80 -10.28 -11.53
CA ASP A 175 21.32 -8.91 -11.31
C ASP A 175 21.00 -8.65 -9.84
N THR A 176 20.33 -9.60 -9.18
CA THR A 176 19.99 -9.50 -7.76
C THR A 176 21.24 -9.52 -6.88
N THR A 177 22.22 -10.37 -7.20
CA THR A 177 23.50 -10.45 -6.46
C THR A 177 24.30 -9.16 -6.60
N LEU A 178 24.38 -8.59 -7.80
CA LEU A 178 25.08 -7.32 -8.06
C LEU A 178 24.45 -6.16 -7.28
N VAL A 179 23.11 -6.05 -7.30
CA VAL A 179 22.40 -5.01 -6.53
C VAL A 179 22.62 -5.19 -5.03
N ASN A 180 22.55 -6.42 -4.52
CA ASN A 180 22.79 -6.69 -3.09
C ASN A 180 24.25 -6.39 -2.69
N ALA A 181 25.23 -6.77 -3.51
CA ALA A 181 26.64 -6.46 -3.27
C ALA A 181 26.89 -4.96 -3.22
N TYR A 182 26.33 -4.20 -4.17
CA TYR A 182 26.38 -2.74 -4.18
C TYR A 182 25.73 -2.12 -2.93
N LYS A 183 24.62 -2.68 -2.46
CA LYS A 183 23.92 -2.22 -1.25
C LYS A 183 24.65 -2.55 0.06
N LEU A 184 25.59 -3.49 0.03
CA LEU A 184 26.42 -3.86 1.19
C LEU A 184 27.76 -3.14 1.19
N SER A 185 28.23 -2.66 0.03
CA SER A 185 29.53 -1.97 -0.08
C SER A 185 29.52 -0.52 0.39
N PHE A 186 28.36 0.04 0.73
CA PHE A 186 28.13 1.38 1.26
C PHE A 186 27.07 1.33 2.36
#